data_AF-A0A5J6G3W7-F1
#
_entry.id   AF-A0A5J6G3W7-F1
#
_cell.length_a   1.000
_cell.length_b   1.000
_cell.length_c   1.000
_cell.angle_alpha   90.00
_cell.angle_beta   90.00
_cell.angle_gamma   90.00
#
_symmetry.space_group_name_H-M   'P 1'
#
loop_
_entity.id
_entity.type
_entity.pdbx_description
1 polymer ?
#
loop_
_entity_poly.entity_id
_entity_poly.type
_entity_poly.pdbx_seq_one_letter_code
_entity_poly.pdbx_strand_id
1 'polypeptide(L)'
;MRIAPPVVGDTPAPTPVPTSAPPSRPLSGLRVALGDTASVGLAFVPIGLAFGALVTQSGIDWWWASLSAALIYAGSFEFLLIGMVAAAVPLASIAATAFMVNVRHVFYALSYPLHRVQGRLGKAYGTFALSDEAYALTSGEKARSWPGPRIIGLQLLLHLYWVGGATAGALLGSLIPEGVTGLDFALTALFTVLAVDAVRDLRGDLPTPLLALLSALFARLLFPGELLLAAFALFTLGLLVRHLATGRRPGRA
;
A
#
# COMPACT_ATOMS: atom_id res chain seq x y z
N MET A 1 68.73 27.78 33.07
CA MET A 1 67.77 27.49 31.98
C MET A 1 67.57 25.98 31.93
N ARG A 2 66.53 25.45 32.59
CA ARG A 2 66.14 24.02 32.56
C ARG A 2 64.77 23.95 31.92
N ILE A 3 64.68 23.34 30.74
CA ILE A 3 63.44 23.17 29.98
C ILE A 3 62.76 21.91 30.52
N ALA A 4 61.53 22.05 31.05
CA ALA A 4 60.69 20.93 31.46
C ALA A 4 60.11 20.21 30.22
N PRO A 5 59.91 18.89 30.25
CA PRO A 5 59.31 18.16 29.14
C PRO A 5 57.80 18.46 29.02
N PRO A 6 57.21 18.33 27.82
CA PRO A 6 55.79 18.58 27.61
C PRO A 6 54.93 17.54 28.32
N VAL A 7 53.92 18.00 29.05
CA VAL A 7 52.86 17.16 29.62
C VAL A 7 52.01 16.64 28.45
N VAL A 8 52.11 15.34 28.17
CA VAL A 8 51.19 14.64 27.28
C VAL A 8 49.87 14.55 28.01
N GLY A 9 48.89 15.36 27.61
CA GLY A 9 47.52 15.27 28.11
C GLY A 9 46.89 13.95 27.67
N ASP A 10 46.26 13.26 28.62
CA ASP A 10 45.51 12.04 28.38
C ASP A 10 44.43 12.28 27.31
N THR A 11 44.56 11.60 26.18
CA THR A 11 43.48 11.53 25.19
C THR A 11 42.29 10.82 25.85
N PRO A 12 41.07 11.40 25.89
CA PRO A 12 39.94 10.73 26.50
C PRO A 12 39.68 9.41 25.77
N ALA A 13 39.56 8.33 26.55
CA ALA A 13 39.26 7.00 26.02
C ALA A 13 37.99 7.05 25.15
N PRO A 14 37.93 6.33 24.02
CA PRO A 14 36.75 6.29 23.18
C PRO A 14 35.55 5.81 24.02
N THR A 15 34.48 6.61 24.03
CA THR A 15 33.22 6.23 24.67
C THR A 15 32.76 4.87 24.14
N PRO A 16 32.42 3.90 25.01
CA PRO A 16 31.94 2.61 24.56
C PRO A 16 30.70 2.82 23.70
N VAL A 17 30.77 2.34 22.45
CA VAL A 17 29.62 2.27 21.55
C VAL A 17 28.55 1.46 22.28
N PRO A 18 27.31 1.95 22.44
CA PRO A 18 26.27 1.20 23.14
C PRO A 18 26.06 -0.13 22.43
N THR A 19 26.39 -1.21 23.14
CA THR A 19 26.13 -2.59 22.72
C THR A 19 24.66 -2.72 22.35
N SER A 20 24.39 -3.14 21.11
CA SER A 20 23.04 -3.36 20.60
C SER A 20 22.17 -4.09 21.64
N ALA A 21 21.02 -3.51 21.97
CA ALA A 21 20.06 -4.06 22.92
C ALA A 21 19.78 -5.55 22.60
N PRO A 22 19.56 -6.41 23.62
CA PRO A 22 19.32 -7.82 23.41
C PRO A 22 18.10 -8.02 22.50
N PRO A 23 18.09 -9.06 21.64
CA PRO A 23 16.95 -9.33 20.77
C PRO A 23 15.69 -9.50 21.61
N SER A 24 14.70 -8.64 21.39
CA SER A 24 13.40 -8.71 22.05
C SER A 24 12.78 -10.08 21.80
N ARG A 25 12.26 -10.75 22.86
CA ARG A 25 11.53 -12.01 22.75
C ARG A 25 10.40 -11.88 21.69
N PRO A 26 10.15 -12.88 20.84
CA PRO A 26 9.17 -12.78 19.75
C PRO A 26 7.77 -12.37 20.22
N LEU A 27 7.35 -12.79 21.42
CA LEU A 27 6.06 -12.43 22.01
C LEU A 27 5.96 -10.96 22.45
N SER A 28 7.07 -10.31 22.85
CA SER A 28 7.05 -8.87 23.16
C SER A 28 7.04 -8.03 21.88
N GLY A 29 7.69 -8.51 20.81
CA GLY A 29 7.63 -7.91 19.48
C GLY A 29 6.22 -7.89 18.90
N LEU A 30 5.46 -8.97 19.05
CA LEU A 30 4.08 -9.07 18.55
C LEU A 30 3.11 -8.15 19.30
N ARG A 31 3.23 -8.05 20.63
CA ARG A 31 2.39 -7.13 21.43
C ARG A 31 2.63 -5.66 21.07
N VAL A 32 3.88 -5.29 20.82
CA VAL A 32 4.21 -3.93 20.39
C VAL A 32 3.70 -3.69 18.96
N ALA A 33 3.88 -4.66 18.05
CA ALA A 33 3.35 -4.57 16.70
C ALA A 33 1.82 -4.42 16.68
N LEU A 34 1.09 -5.14 17.53
CA LEU A 34 -0.37 -4.98 17.71
C LEU A 34 -0.75 -3.54 18.08
N GLY A 35 0.02 -2.91 18.97
CA GLY A 35 -0.19 -1.51 19.34
C GLY A 35 0.06 -0.56 18.16
N ASP A 36 1.13 -0.79 17.40
CA ASP A 36 1.46 0.02 16.22
C ASP A 36 0.43 -0.14 15.09
N THR A 37 -0.16 -1.33 14.93
CA THR A 37 -1.13 -1.63 13.88
C THR A 37 -2.57 -1.43 14.29
N ALA A 38 -2.89 -1.15 15.55
CA ALA A 38 -4.28 -1.11 16.02
C ALA A 38 -5.14 -0.10 15.24
N SER A 39 -4.61 1.09 14.98
CA SER A 39 -5.31 2.13 14.21
C SER A 39 -5.51 1.73 12.75
N VAL A 40 -4.51 1.12 12.13
CA VAL A 40 -4.57 0.64 10.75
C VAL A 40 -5.49 -0.57 10.62
N GLY A 41 -5.43 -1.50 11.57
CA GLY A 41 -6.31 -2.66 11.63
C GLY A 41 -7.79 -2.26 11.73
N LEU A 42 -8.09 -1.18 12.45
CA LEU A 42 -9.44 -0.64 12.54
C LEU A 42 -9.95 -0.08 11.20
N ALA A 43 -9.06 0.38 10.33
CA ALA A 43 -9.40 0.76 8.94
C ALA A 43 -9.49 -0.47 8.01
N PHE A 44 -8.64 -1.48 8.21
CA PHE A 44 -8.61 -2.69 7.38
C PHE A 44 -9.88 -3.52 7.51
N VAL A 45 -10.44 -3.63 8.71
CA VAL A 45 -11.61 -4.50 8.94
C VAL A 45 -12.83 -4.05 8.13
N PRO A 46 -13.31 -2.80 8.17
CA PRO A 46 -14.43 -2.35 7.34
C PRO A 46 -14.19 -2.52 5.84
N ILE A 47 -12.97 -2.23 5.37
CA ILE A 47 -12.62 -2.37 3.94
C ILE A 47 -12.63 -3.84 3.54
N GLY A 48 -12.04 -4.73 4.35
CA GLY A 48 -12.07 -6.16 4.13
C GLY A 48 -13.50 -6.72 4.16
N LEU A 49 -14.33 -6.27 5.11
CA LEU A 49 -15.74 -6.65 5.17
C LEU A 49 -16.48 -6.27 3.88
N ALA A 50 -16.26 -5.04 3.39
CA ALA A 50 -16.84 -4.57 2.14
C ALA A 50 -16.36 -5.38 0.93
N PHE A 51 -15.06 -5.71 0.87
CA PHE A 51 -14.49 -6.56 -0.17
C PHE A 51 -15.14 -7.95 -0.17
N GLY A 52 -15.18 -8.61 0.98
CA GLY A 52 -15.77 -9.93 1.11
C GLY A 52 -17.23 -9.98 0.68
N ALA A 53 -18.02 -9.00 1.14
CA ALA A 53 -19.42 -8.89 0.75
C ALA A 53 -19.57 -8.64 -0.75
N LEU A 54 -18.69 -7.83 -1.36
CA LEU A 54 -18.67 -7.62 -2.80
C LEU A 54 -18.44 -8.92 -3.58
N VAL A 55 -17.53 -9.79 -3.11
CA VAL A 55 -17.26 -11.08 -3.77
C VAL A 55 -18.53 -11.93 -3.83
N THR A 56 -19.17 -12.19 -2.68
CA THR A 56 -20.35 -13.08 -2.63
C THR A 56 -21.53 -12.52 -3.39
N GLN A 57 -21.70 -11.21 -3.36
CA GLN A 57 -22.80 -10.54 -4.03
C GLN A 57 -22.54 -10.32 -5.52
N SER A 58 -21.32 -10.55 -5.99
CA SER A 58 -21.00 -10.68 -7.41
C SER A 58 -21.25 -12.10 -7.95
N GLY A 59 -21.87 -12.98 -7.14
CA GLY A 59 -22.14 -14.37 -7.50
C GLY A 59 -20.92 -15.28 -7.43
N ILE A 60 -19.84 -14.84 -6.78
CA ILE A 60 -18.61 -15.62 -6.61
C ILE A 60 -18.62 -16.26 -5.22
N ASP A 61 -18.21 -17.52 -5.11
CA ASP A 61 -18.17 -18.21 -3.83
C ASP A 61 -17.33 -17.48 -2.77
N TRP A 62 -17.78 -17.51 -1.51
CA TRP A 62 -17.16 -16.79 -0.40
C TRP A 62 -15.66 -17.09 -0.22
N TRP A 63 -15.21 -18.31 -0.53
CA TRP A 63 -13.83 -18.73 -0.34
C TRP A 63 -12.87 -18.01 -1.28
N TRP A 64 -13.35 -17.45 -2.40
CA TRP A 64 -12.53 -16.60 -3.28
C TRP A 64 -12.06 -15.33 -2.57
N ALA A 65 -12.89 -14.74 -1.71
CA ALA A 65 -12.50 -13.56 -0.94
C ALA A 65 -11.32 -13.89 -0.02
N SER A 66 -11.38 -15.03 0.67
CA SER A 66 -10.30 -15.50 1.56
C SER A 66 -9.03 -15.84 0.79
N LEU A 67 -9.14 -16.56 -0.34
CA LEU A 67 -7.98 -16.96 -1.14
C LEU A 67 -7.31 -15.77 -1.82
N SER A 68 -8.08 -14.86 -2.43
CA SER A 68 -7.54 -13.64 -3.03
C SER A 68 -6.82 -12.80 -1.97
N ALA A 69 -7.49 -12.51 -0.84
CA ALA A 69 -6.91 -11.73 0.24
C ALA A 69 -5.61 -12.35 0.78
N ALA A 70 -5.48 -13.69 0.78
CA ALA A 70 -4.32 -14.40 1.31
C ALA A 70 -3.17 -14.55 0.31
N LEU A 71 -3.49 -14.73 -0.98
CA LEU A 71 -2.52 -15.11 -2.02
C LEU A 71 -2.16 -13.95 -2.96
N ILE A 72 -3.12 -13.06 -3.23
CA ILE A 72 -2.94 -11.89 -4.08
C ILE A 72 -2.51 -10.71 -3.22
N TYR A 73 -3.21 -10.45 -2.10
CA TYR A 73 -2.89 -9.39 -1.14
C TYR A 73 -2.58 -8.04 -1.83
N ALA A 74 -3.46 -7.61 -2.73
CA ALA A 74 -3.25 -6.41 -3.56
C ALA A 74 -4.23 -5.27 -3.24
N GLY A 75 -5.04 -5.41 -2.18
CA GLY A 75 -5.90 -4.37 -1.63
C GLY A 75 -6.85 -3.80 -2.69
N SER A 76 -6.63 -2.54 -3.07
CA SER A 76 -7.47 -1.84 -4.07
C SER A 76 -7.61 -2.56 -5.42
N PHE A 77 -6.59 -3.32 -5.85
CA PHE A 77 -6.68 -4.08 -7.10
C PHE A 77 -7.66 -5.26 -6.98
N GLU A 78 -7.83 -5.85 -5.80
CA GLU A 78 -8.72 -6.99 -5.61
C GLU A 78 -10.19 -6.60 -5.85
N PHE A 79 -10.61 -5.41 -5.42
CA PHE A 79 -11.93 -4.87 -5.76
C PHE A 79 -12.15 -4.77 -7.27
N LEU A 80 -11.15 -4.29 -8.00
CA LEU A 80 -11.22 -4.18 -9.45
C LEU A 80 -11.22 -5.55 -10.13
N LEU A 81 -10.42 -6.48 -9.63
CA LEU A 81 -10.31 -7.84 -10.14
C LEU A 81 -11.67 -8.54 -10.15
N ILE A 82 -12.48 -8.38 -9.10
CA ILE A 82 -13.84 -8.97 -9.04
C ILE A 82 -14.69 -8.49 -10.21
N GLY A 83 -14.71 -7.18 -10.49
CA GLY A 83 -15.44 -6.63 -11.63
C GLY A 83 -14.90 -7.13 -12.97
N MET A 84 -13.57 -7.24 -13.12
CA MET A 84 -12.94 -7.73 -14.35
C MET A 84 -13.23 -9.22 -14.59
N VAL A 85 -13.22 -10.04 -13.54
CA VAL A 85 -13.56 -11.47 -13.60
C VAL A 85 -15.04 -11.64 -13.94
N ALA A 86 -15.94 -10.90 -13.29
CA ALA A 86 -17.37 -10.94 -13.57
C ALA A 86 -17.70 -10.51 -15.01
N ALA A 87 -16.95 -9.54 -15.55
CA ALA A 87 -17.07 -9.10 -16.94
C ALA A 87 -16.28 -9.96 -17.96
N ALA A 88 -15.68 -11.07 -17.52
CA ALA A 88 -14.88 -11.97 -18.35
C ALA A 88 -13.78 -11.26 -19.17
N VAL A 89 -13.13 -10.26 -18.55
CA VAL A 89 -12.06 -9.48 -19.19
C VAL A 89 -10.86 -10.39 -19.50
N PRO A 90 -10.19 -10.22 -20.67
CA PRO A 90 -9.01 -11.01 -21.00
C PRO A 90 -7.91 -10.94 -19.93
N LEU A 91 -7.25 -12.09 -19.67
CA LEU A 91 -6.17 -12.19 -18.68
C LEU A 91 -5.04 -11.19 -18.92
N ALA A 92 -4.73 -10.88 -20.18
CA ALA A 92 -3.72 -9.88 -20.54
C ALA A 92 -4.09 -8.48 -20.02
N SER A 93 -5.35 -8.06 -20.17
CA SER A 93 -5.83 -6.77 -19.67
C SER A 93 -5.89 -6.73 -18.14
N ILE A 94 -6.25 -7.85 -17.49
CA ILE A 94 -6.16 -8.02 -16.03
C ILE A 94 -4.71 -7.86 -15.56
N ALA A 95 -3.76 -8.53 -16.20
CA ALA A 95 -2.34 -8.45 -15.84
C ALA A 95 -1.77 -7.03 -16.04
N ALA A 96 -2.09 -6.39 -17.15
CA ALA A 96 -1.70 -5.00 -17.43
C ALA A 96 -2.26 -4.03 -16.37
N THR A 97 -3.53 -4.21 -16.02
CA THR A 97 -4.21 -3.43 -14.99
C THR A 97 -3.59 -3.66 -13.60
N ALA A 98 -3.35 -4.91 -13.23
CA ALA A 98 -2.70 -5.29 -11.99
C ALA A 98 -1.33 -4.61 -11.85
N PHE A 99 -0.52 -4.70 -12.91
CA PHE A 99 0.79 -4.06 -12.97
C PHE A 99 0.68 -2.54 -12.79
N MET A 100 -0.24 -1.90 -13.51
CA MET A 100 -0.34 -0.45 -13.52
C MET A 100 -0.88 0.12 -12.20
N VAL A 101 -1.89 -0.51 -11.60
CA VAL A 101 -2.45 -0.10 -10.29
C VAL A 101 -1.43 -0.31 -9.16
N ASN A 102 -0.58 -1.33 -9.28
CA ASN A 102 0.40 -1.69 -8.26
C ASN A 102 1.81 -1.14 -8.49
N VAL A 103 2.07 -0.42 -9.58
CA VAL A 103 3.40 0.16 -9.88
C VAL A 103 3.93 1.03 -8.72
N ARG A 104 3.03 1.58 -7.89
CA ARG A 104 3.36 2.32 -6.67
C ARG A 104 4.31 1.55 -5.73
N HIS A 105 4.20 0.22 -5.69
CA HIS A 105 5.04 -0.64 -4.85
C HIS A 105 6.52 -0.63 -5.26
N VAL A 106 6.82 -0.31 -6.53
CA VAL A 106 8.19 -0.15 -7.00
C VAL A 106 8.90 0.98 -6.25
N PHE A 107 8.19 2.06 -5.92
CA PHE A 107 8.76 3.17 -5.16
C PHE A 107 9.00 2.79 -3.70
N TYR A 108 8.14 1.97 -3.10
CA TYR A 108 8.32 1.51 -1.73
C TYR A 108 9.57 0.65 -1.59
N ALA A 109 9.86 -0.19 -2.59
CA ALA A 109 11.05 -1.05 -2.60
C ALA A 109 12.38 -0.28 -2.48
N LEU A 110 12.42 1.01 -2.86
CA LEU A 110 13.62 1.84 -2.77
C LEU A 110 13.98 2.24 -1.34
N SER A 111 12.97 2.38 -0.48
CA SER A 111 13.13 2.90 0.90
C SER A 111 12.79 1.87 1.97
N TYR A 112 12.18 0.75 1.59
CA TYR A 112 11.76 -0.29 2.51
C TYR A 112 12.98 -0.93 3.21
N PRO A 113 12.98 -1.07 4.55
CA PRO A 113 14.14 -1.55 5.33
C PRO A 113 14.37 -3.08 5.21
N LEU A 114 14.36 -3.63 3.99
CA LEU A 114 14.52 -5.06 3.72
C LEU A 114 15.87 -5.63 4.21
N HIS A 115 16.89 -4.78 4.31
CA HIS A 115 18.20 -5.14 4.86
C HIS A 115 18.15 -5.56 6.35
N ARG A 116 17.12 -5.13 7.10
CA ARG A 116 16.88 -5.54 8.50
C ARG A 116 16.24 -6.92 8.63
N VAL A 117 15.60 -7.39 7.56
CA VAL A 117 14.91 -8.68 7.54
C VAL A 117 15.92 -9.78 7.23
N GLN A 118 15.98 -10.78 8.10
CA GLN A 118 16.89 -11.91 7.97
C GLN A 118 16.23 -13.09 7.24
N GLY A 119 17.05 -13.87 6.53
CA GLY A 119 16.62 -15.07 5.82
C GLY A 119 15.91 -14.80 4.48
N ARG A 120 15.97 -15.78 3.57
CA ARG A 120 15.35 -15.69 2.23
C ARG A 120 13.82 -15.65 2.32
N LEU A 121 13.23 -16.47 3.19
CA LEU A 121 11.78 -16.53 3.38
C LEU A 121 11.23 -15.24 4.00
N GLY A 122 11.91 -14.69 5.00
CA GLY A 122 11.52 -13.40 5.60
C GLY A 122 11.55 -12.27 4.57
N LYS A 123 12.59 -12.21 3.73
CA LYS A 123 12.67 -11.21 2.66
C LYS A 123 11.60 -11.41 1.58
N ALA A 124 11.34 -12.65 1.18
CA ALA A 124 10.29 -12.96 0.20
C ALA A 124 8.91 -12.55 0.74
N TYR A 125 8.57 -12.99 1.95
CA TYR A 125 7.31 -12.60 2.59
C TYR A 125 7.21 -11.10 2.83
N GLY A 126 8.28 -10.46 3.29
CA GLY A 126 8.28 -9.02 3.54
C GLY A 126 8.16 -8.19 2.25
N THR A 127 8.55 -8.72 1.10
CA THR A 127 8.32 -8.10 -0.22
C THR A 127 6.89 -8.35 -0.69
N PHE A 128 6.39 -9.55 -0.49
CA PHE A 128 5.02 -9.95 -0.86
C PHE A 128 3.95 -9.20 -0.04
N ALA A 129 4.13 -9.13 1.29
CA ALA A 129 3.20 -8.47 2.21
C ALA A 129 3.48 -6.96 2.37
N LEU A 130 4.09 -6.33 1.35
CA LEU A 130 4.33 -4.90 1.35
C LEU A 130 3.07 -4.19 0.82
N SER A 131 2.42 -3.42 1.70
CA SER A 131 1.29 -2.55 1.36
C SER A 131 1.61 -1.08 1.67
N ASP A 132 0.74 -0.17 1.23
CA ASP A 132 0.85 1.28 1.50
C ASP A 132 0.94 1.55 3.00
N GLU A 133 0.20 0.80 3.81
CA GLU A 133 0.12 0.96 5.27
C GLU A 133 1.29 0.30 5.98
N ALA A 134 1.73 -0.87 5.50
CA ALA A 134 2.99 -1.46 5.94
C ALA A 134 4.16 -0.50 5.67
N TYR A 135 4.17 0.14 4.50
CA TYR A 135 5.17 1.15 4.15
C TYR A 135 5.04 2.41 5.00
N ALA A 136 3.84 2.94 5.20
CA ALA A 136 3.61 4.13 6.03
C ALA A 136 4.07 3.92 7.47
N LEU A 137 3.82 2.74 8.05
CA LEU A 137 4.27 2.39 9.40
C LEU A 137 5.78 2.15 9.48
N THR A 138 6.39 1.59 8.44
CA THR A 138 7.82 1.22 8.46
C THR A 138 8.78 2.30 7.95
N SER A 139 8.28 3.33 7.26
CA SER A 139 9.07 4.45 6.74
C SER A 139 9.26 5.60 7.74
N GLY A 140 8.50 5.61 8.84
CA GLY A 140 8.59 6.63 9.88
C GLY A 140 9.92 6.61 10.65
N GLU A 141 10.28 7.74 11.25
CA GLU A 141 11.56 7.90 11.95
C GLU A 141 11.76 6.89 13.09
N LYS A 142 10.69 6.62 13.85
CA LYS A 142 10.68 5.60 14.92
C LYS A 142 10.89 4.18 14.39
N ALA A 143 10.45 3.90 13.16
CA ALA A 143 10.57 2.58 12.55
C ALA A 143 11.99 2.29 12.06
N ARG A 144 12.84 3.32 11.89
CA ARG A 144 14.26 3.14 11.55
C ARG A 144 15.04 2.32 12.58
N SER A 145 14.58 2.19 13.82
CA SER A 145 15.24 1.36 14.84
C SER A 145 14.63 -0.04 14.97
N TRP A 146 13.58 -0.36 14.21
CA TRP A 146 12.87 -1.62 14.39
C TRP A 146 13.68 -2.84 13.94
N PRO A 147 13.64 -3.93 14.71
CA PRO A 147 14.25 -5.19 14.31
C PRO A 147 13.39 -5.89 13.25
N GLY A 148 14.01 -6.65 12.34
CA GLY A 148 13.34 -7.38 11.26
C GLY A 148 12.11 -8.21 11.70
N PRO A 149 12.15 -8.97 12.80
CA PRO A 149 10.99 -9.71 13.30
C PRO A 149 9.78 -8.84 13.64
N ARG A 150 9.98 -7.60 14.12
CA ARG A 150 8.86 -6.67 14.37
C ARG A 150 8.22 -6.22 13.06
N ILE A 151 9.03 -5.96 12.03
CA ILE A 151 8.55 -5.58 10.69
C ILE A 151 7.71 -6.71 10.09
N ILE A 152 8.22 -7.94 10.09
CA ILE A 152 7.48 -9.11 9.58
C ILE A 152 6.22 -9.38 10.41
N GLY A 153 6.30 -9.25 11.74
CA GLY A 153 5.14 -9.42 12.62
C GLY A 153 4.04 -8.38 12.32
N LEU A 154 4.43 -7.14 12.06
CA LEU A 154 3.52 -6.07 11.64
C LEU A 154 2.85 -6.42 10.31
N GLN A 155 3.62 -6.82 9.30
CA GLN A 155 3.06 -7.21 8.00
C GLN A 155 2.11 -8.40 8.11
N LEU A 156 2.46 -9.39 8.94
CA LEU A 156 1.60 -10.53 9.21
C LEU A 156 0.28 -10.10 9.85
N LEU A 157 0.30 -9.17 10.81
CA LEU A 157 -0.93 -8.67 11.41
C LEU A 157 -1.82 -7.96 10.40
N LEU A 158 -1.26 -7.08 9.56
CA LEU A 158 -2.02 -6.40 8.51
C LEU A 158 -2.61 -7.40 7.51
N HIS A 159 -1.84 -8.42 7.14
CA HIS A 159 -2.28 -9.48 6.26
C HIS A 159 -3.43 -10.29 6.89
N LEU A 160 -3.32 -10.64 8.18
CA LEU A 160 -4.41 -11.32 8.90
C LEU A 160 -5.66 -10.46 9.05
N TYR A 161 -5.53 -9.15 9.26
CA TYR A 161 -6.68 -8.25 9.30
C TYR A 161 -7.41 -8.19 7.96
N TRP A 162 -6.65 -8.16 6.86
CA TRP A 162 -7.21 -8.19 5.52
C TRP A 162 -7.95 -9.50 5.23
N VAL A 163 -7.28 -10.64 5.44
CA VAL A 163 -7.86 -11.97 5.21
C VAL A 163 -9.05 -12.22 6.13
N GLY A 164 -8.94 -11.86 7.41
CA GLY A 164 -10.01 -11.98 8.39
C GLY A 164 -11.22 -11.11 8.04
N GLY A 165 -10.99 -9.85 7.67
CA GLY A 165 -12.03 -8.93 7.22
C GLY A 165 -12.72 -9.43 5.95
N ALA A 166 -11.95 -9.83 4.93
CA ALA A 166 -12.46 -10.39 3.68
C ALA A 166 -13.30 -11.65 3.90
N THR A 167 -12.81 -12.57 4.75
CA THR A 167 -13.51 -13.81 5.06
C THR A 167 -14.80 -13.53 5.81
N ALA A 168 -14.75 -12.70 6.86
CA ALA A 168 -15.92 -12.31 7.62
C ALA A 168 -16.94 -11.58 6.74
N GLY A 169 -16.48 -10.69 5.86
CA GLY A 169 -17.30 -9.96 4.91
C GLY A 169 -18.00 -10.87 3.93
N ALA A 170 -17.29 -11.87 3.41
CA ALA A 170 -17.85 -12.84 2.48
C ALA A 170 -18.89 -13.74 3.15
N LEU A 171 -18.59 -14.24 4.35
CA LEU A 171 -19.54 -15.03 5.13
C LEU A 171 -20.79 -14.22 5.49
N LEU A 172 -20.62 -12.98 5.99
CA LEU A 172 -21.76 -12.10 6.28
C LEU A 172 -22.53 -11.76 5.01
N GLY A 173 -21.82 -11.49 3.90
CA GLY A 173 -22.39 -11.22 2.59
C GLY A 173 -23.21 -12.39 2.05
N SER A 174 -22.79 -13.64 2.31
CA SER A 174 -23.54 -14.84 1.93
C SER A 174 -24.86 -15.04 2.69
N LEU A 175 -25.01 -14.36 3.83
CA LEU A 175 -26.26 -14.34 4.59
C LEU A 175 -27.22 -13.27 4.09
N ILE A 176 -26.74 -12.33 3.25
CA ILE A 176 -27.56 -11.28 2.68
C ILE A 176 -28.43 -11.90 1.57
N PRO A 177 -29.75 -11.71 1.59
CA PRO A 177 -30.62 -12.22 0.55
C PRO A 177 -30.24 -11.69 -0.84
N GLU A 178 -30.39 -12.55 -1.84
CA GLU A 178 -30.30 -12.14 -3.25
C GLU A 178 -31.33 -11.03 -3.53
N GLY A 179 -30.87 -9.93 -4.16
CA GLY A 179 -31.74 -8.80 -4.51
C GLY A 179 -31.57 -7.54 -3.66
N VAL A 180 -30.58 -7.47 -2.76
CA VAL A 180 -30.15 -6.18 -2.19
C VAL A 180 -29.56 -5.31 -3.30
N THR A 181 -30.29 -4.25 -3.63
CA THR A 181 -29.88 -3.25 -4.61
C THR A 181 -28.88 -2.27 -4.00
N GLY A 182 -27.88 -1.82 -4.76
CA GLY A 182 -26.90 -0.81 -4.32
C GLY A 182 -25.55 -1.37 -3.90
N LEU A 183 -25.33 -2.68 -3.93
CA LEU A 183 -24.00 -3.23 -3.68
C LEU A 183 -23.06 -3.10 -4.88
N ASP A 184 -23.64 -3.06 -6.08
CA ASP A 184 -23.01 -2.63 -7.32
C ASP A 184 -22.47 -1.19 -7.24
N PHE A 185 -23.11 -0.34 -6.43
CA PHE A 185 -22.62 1.00 -6.14
C PHE A 185 -21.43 1.00 -5.16
N ALA A 186 -21.19 -0.05 -4.38
CA ALA A 186 -20.14 -0.06 -3.36
C ALA A 186 -18.74 0.17 -3.96
N LEU A 187 -18.44 -0.47 -5.09
CA LEU A 187 -17.17 -0.26 -5.80
C LEU A 187 -17.05 1.17 -6.33
N THR A 188 -18.14 1.72 -6.88
CA THR A 188 -18.20 3.12 -7.34
C THR A 188 -17.98 4.09 -6.17
N ALA A 189 -18.63 3.86 -5.03
CA ALA A 189 -18.49 4.68 -3.83
C ALA A 189 -17.06 4.63 -3.29
N LEU A 190 -16.44 3.44 -3.22
CA LEU A 190 -15.06 3.27 -2.78
C LEU A 190 -14.09 4.11 -3.63
N PHE A 191 -14.11 3.93 -4.95
CA PHE A 191 -13.23 4.70 -5.84
C PHE A 191 -13.55 6.20 -5.82
N THR A 192 -14.81 6.58 -5.61
CA THR A 192 -15.20 8.00 -5.47
C THR A 192 -14.59 8.62 -4.21
N VAL A 193 -14.69 7.93 -3.06
CA VAL A 193 -14.09 8.41 -1.81
C VAL A 193 -12.58 8.51 -1.94
N LEU A 194 -11.93 7.48 -2.49
CA LEU A 194 -10.48 7.49 -2.74
C LEU A 194 -10.06 8.64 -3.67
N ALA A 195 -10.84 8.92 -4.72
CA ALA A 195 -10.59 10.05 -5.61
C ALA A 195 -10.74 11.40 -4.88
N VAL A 196 -11.78 11.56 -4.06
CA VAL A 196 -11.99 12.77 -3.27
C VAL A 196 -10.83 13.00 -2.29
N ASP A 197 -10.39 11.95 -1.59
CA ASP A 197 -9.27 12.06 -0.66
C ASP A 197 -7.95 12.36 -1.37
N ALA A 198 -7.71 11.74 -2.54
CA ALA A 198 -6.57 12.09 -3.38
C ALA A 198 -6.59 13.57 -3.80
N VAL A 199 -7.75 14.14 -4.11
CA VAL A 199 -7.88 15.57 -4.44
C VAL A 199 -7.63 16.47 -3.23
N ARG A 200 -8.11 16.07 -2.04
CA ARG A 200 -7.88 16.82 -0.79
C ARG A 200 -6.39 16.90 -0.45
N ASP A 201 -5.64 15.83 -0.70
CA ASP A 201 -4.20 15.76 -0.45
C ASP A 201 -3.36 16.65 -1.38
N LEU A 202 -3.91 17.03 -2.54
CA LEU A 202 -3.23 17.90 -3.51
C LEU A 202 -3.18 19.38 -3.11
N ARG A 203 -3.67 19.75 -1.91
CA ARG A 203 -3.55 21.10 -1.29
C ARG A 203 -3.81 22.27 -2.25
N GLY A 204 -4.80 22.14 -3.14
CA GLY A 204 -5.22 23.19 -4.07
C GLY A 204 -4.69 23.09 -5.51
N ASP A 205 -3.95 22.04 -5.87
CA ASP A 205 -3.53 21.77 -7.25
C ASP A 205 -4.69 21.27 -8.13
N LEU A 206 -5.60 22.18 -8.53
CA LEU A 206 -6.74 21.90 -9.42
C LEU A 206 -6.39 21.34 -10.82
N PRO A 207 -5.26 21.70 -11.46
CA PRO A 207 -4.88 21.14 -12.76
C PRO A 207 -4.72 19.62 -12.77
N THR A 208 -4.23 19.00 -11.69
CA THR A 208 -4.02 17.55 -11.62
C THR A 208 -5.33 16.75 -11.70
N PRO A 209 -6.35 16.98 -10.86
CA PRO A 209 -7.61 16.26 -10.97
C PRO A 209 -8.36 16.58 -12.27
N LEU A 210 -8.25 17.80 -12.80
CA LEU A 210 -8.81 18.13 -14.10
C LEU A 210 -8.17 17.29 -15.21
N LEU A 211 -6.83 17.16 -15.20
CA LEU A 211 -6.11 16.33 -16.15
C LEU A 211 -6.52 14.86 -16.02
N ALA A 212 -6.72 14.35 -14.79
CA ALA A 212 -7.17 12.99 -14.55
C ALA A 212 -8.59 12.76 -15.13
N LEU A 213 -9.51 13.69 -14.87
CA LEU A 213 -10.88 13.66 -15.38
C LEU A 213 -10.90 13.69 -16.91
N LEU A 214 -10.16 14.61 -17.53
CA LEU A 214 -10.07 14.70 -18.99
C LEU A 214 -9.48 13.43 -19.59
N SER A 215 -8.42 12.88 -18.98
CA SER A 215 -7.81 11.61 -19.42
C SER A 215 -8.80 10.46 -19.40
N ALA A 216 -9.61 10.36 -18.34
CA ALA A 216 -10.66 9.35 -18.23
C ALA A 216 -11.77 9.54 -19.28
N LEU A 217 -12.21 10.78 -19.53
CA LEU A 217 -13.23 11.09 -20.55
C LEU A 217 -12.72 10.78 -21.96
N PHE A 218 -11.48 11.17 -22.30
CA PHE A 218 -10.87 10.85 -23.59
C PHE A 218 -10.71 9.34 -23.76
N ALA A 219 -10.23 8.63 -22.74
CA ALA A 219 -10.12 7.17 -22.75
C ALA A 219 -11.49 6.51 -22.96
N ARG A 220 -12.55 7.00 -22.33
CA ARG A 220 -13.92 6.48 -22.48
C ARG A 220 -14.46 6.62 -23.90
N LEU A 221 -14.08 7.68 -24.61
CA LEU A 221 -14.50 7.95 -25.98
C LEU A 221 -13.70 7.14 -27.02
N LEU A 222 -12.39 7.02 -26.83
CA LEU A 222 -11.49 6.43 -27.82
C LEU A 222 -11.23 4.93 -27.58
N PHE A 223 -11.21 4.49 -26.32
CA PHE A 223 -10.81 3.15 -25.90
C PHE A 223 -11.78 2.58 -24.86
N PRO A 224 -13.08 2.41 -25.18
CA PRO A 224 -14.08 1.95 -24.21
C PRO A 224 -13.76 0.57 -23.61
N GLY A 225 -13.07 -0.31 -24.34
CA GLY A 225 -12.68 -1.64 -23.87
C GLY A 225 -11.44 -1.68 -22.97
N GLU A 226 -10.60 -0.64 -22.98
CA GLU A 226 -9.34 -0.58 -22.24
C GLU A 226 -9.25 0.75 -21.45
N LEU A 227 -10.40 1.20 -20.96
CA LEU A 227 -10.57 2.54 -20.39
C LEU A 227 -9.54 2.84 -19.30
N LEU A 228 -9.33 1.90 -18.38
CA LEU A 228 -8.43 2.12 -17.26
C LEU A 228 -6.98 2.26 -17.73
N LEU A 229 -6.52 1.35 -18.59
CA LEU A 229 -5.18 1.38 -19.18
C LEU A 229 -4.93 2.68 -19.94
N ALA A 230 -5.87 3.05 -20.81
CA ALA A 230 -5.79 4.28 -21.60
C ALA A 230 -5.83 5.54 -20.71
N ALA A 231 -6.72 5.59 -19.72
CA ALA A 231 -6.85 6.75 -18.84
C ALA A 231 -5.57 7.00 -18.02
N PHE A 232 -4.98 5.96 -17.44
CA PHE A 232 -3.72 6.08 -16.70
C PHE A 232 -2.55 6.45 -17.61
N ALA A 233 -2.46 5.87 -18.82
CA ALA A 233 -1.40 6.20 -19.77
C ALA A 233 -1.47 7.69 -20.18
N LEU A 234 -2.67 8.17 -20.53
CA LEU A 234 -2.92 9.57 -20.86
C LEU A 234 -2.63 10.50 -19.68
N PHE A 235 -3.07 10.12 -18.47
CA PHE A 235 -2.84 10.91 -17.28
C PHE A 235 -1.34 11.01 -16.95
N THR A 236 -0.62 9.89 -17.00
CA THR A 236 0.83 9.83 -16.77
C THR A 236 1.59 10.66 -17.79
N LEU A 237 1.23 10.54 -19.08
CA LEU A 237 1.82 11.35 -20.14
C LEU A 237 1.57 12.83 -19.91
N GLY A 238 0.36 13.21 -19.55
CA GLY A 238 0.01 14.59 -19.23
C GLY A 238 0.80 15.14 -18.03
N LEU A 239 1.00 14.34 -16.98
CA LEU A 239 1.84 14.70 -15.84
C LEU A 239 3.31 14.87 -16.24
N LEU A 240 3.85 13.99 -17.10
CA LEU A 240 5.22 14.10 -17.62
C LEU A 240 5.40 15.37 -18.45
N VAL A 241 4.48 15.67 -19.37
CA VAL A 241 4.49 16.91 -20.15
C VAL A 241 4.43 18.13 -19.23
N ARG A 242 3.54 18.11 -18.24
CA ARG A 242 3.43 19.18 -17.24
C ARG A 242 4.74 19.35 -16.46
N HIS A 243 5.34 18.26 -15.98
CA HIS A 243 6.59 18.29 -15.24
C HIS A 243 7.75 18.87 -16.07
N LEU A 244 7.86 18.47 -17.33
CA LEU A 244 8.87 19.00 -18.25
C LEU A 244 8.63 20.48 -18.60
N ALA A 245 7.38 20.91 -18.67
CA ALA A 245 7.02 22.31 -18.93
C ALA A 245 7.27 23.22 -17.71
N THR A 246 7.00 22.75 -16.50
CA THR A 246 7.21 23.53 -15.26
C THR A 246 8.66 23.50 -14.79
N GLY A 247 9.38 22.40 -14.98
CA GLY A 247 10.81 22.28 -14.69
C GLY A 247 11.71 23.14 -15.60
N ARG A 248 11.17 23.67 -16.70
CA ARG A 248 11.85 24.59 -17.61
C ARG A 248 11.72 26.07 -17.23
N ARG A 249 11.07 26.44 -16.13
CA ARG A 249 11.10 27.84 -15.65
C ARG A 249 12.48 28.14 -15.04
N PRO A 250 13.36 28.92 -15.71
CA PRO A 250 14.59 29.38 -15.10
C PRO A 250 14.21 30.31 -13.94
N GLY A 251 14.96 30.24 -12.84
CA GLY A 251 14.75 31.11 -11.68
C GLY A 251 14.57 32.56 -12.12
N ARG A 252 13.47 33.18 -11.69
CA ARG A 252 13.39 34.64 -11.69
C ARG A 252 14.29 35.12 -10.56
N ALA A 253 15.40 35.73 -10.98
CA ALA A 253 16.30 36.55 -10.19
C ALA A 253 15.58 37.60 -9.35
#